data_AF-A0A1Q7R7H5-F1
#
_entry.id   AF-A0A1Q7R7H5-F1
#
_cell.length_a   1.000
_cell.length_b   1.000
_cell.length_c   1.000
_cell.angle_alpha   90.00
_cell.angle_beta   90.00
_cell.angle_gamma   90.00
#
_symmetry.space_group_name_H-M   'P 1'
#
loop_
_entity.id
_entity.type
_entity.pdbx_description
1 polymer ?
#
loop_
_entity_poly.entity_id
_entity_poly.type
_entity_poly.pdbx_seq_one_letter_code
_entity_poly.pdbx_strand_id
1 'polypeptide(L)'
;WYNRTLGTAAEGTDPPELYHHYAGHDNNRDWYAFTQVETQLVVDSLHNVWHPEIVHDIHQQDTDGSRLFLPPYLDPVEPNVDPLLVDGVNALGADMAWQLAGEGKTGISINAIYDAWTPARAYQHYHGGVRILSEAASANLASPIDIPFDHLATRARGFNPRERSWNFTNPWPGGRWTLRDIVSYQTDAAYALLESAARYRDIWLANFLTVEERGVHGWRGWPYAYVIPRQQRDTVGLATLLGILHRGQVEIRTALHPVTLAGQRYAAGSYVVVLRQPYAAFAKTLLEPQHYPDLRLYPAGPPLPPYDVTAHTLPLLMGVTAVPARDSLRIGLSAPVEPPATTPAYSGVAGPEGPRIGLYRSYDASMDEGWTRWVFDTWHVPYVSVVDSVVRAGKLAAQFTVIILPDQAPDELLNGLPHEYPAPYAGGLGADGVKALRQFVQDGGTLVALNDASRFAAEQLLLPVRNVLAGVADDEFYAPGSIFRLELDTAAPLARGMPAQSVAWYEGGPAFEALDSSAVRVIGRYPTDADKVLLSGWVLHPERIAGKAALVEVKQGSGRVVLFGFRPQYRGQSIATYPLLFNSLQLTAQ
;
A
#
# COMPACT_ATOMS: atom_id res chain seq x y z
N TRP A 1 14.98 -18.26 11.66
CA TRP A 1 15.38 -18.84 10.38
C TRP A 1 16.89 -18.94 10.26
N TYR A 2 17.61 -17.82 10.16
CA TYR A 2 19.09 -17.76 9.99
C TYR A 2 19.89 -18.77 10.83
N ASN A 3 19.73 -18.78 12.16
CA ASN A 3 20.47 -19.74 13.02
C ASN A 3 20.24 -21.22 12.68
N ARG A 4 19.12 -21.57 12.03
CA ARG A 4 18.79 -22.94 11.61
C ARG A 4 19.40 -23.28 10.25
N THR A 5 19.66 -22.29 9.40
CA THR A 5 20.19 -22.46 8.04
C THR A 5 21.67 -22.10 7.91
N LEU A 6 22.29 -21.59 8.98
CA LEU A 6 23.73 -21.34 9.05
C LEU A 6 24.54 -22.62 8.71
N GLY A 7 25.44 -22.50 7.73
CA GLY A 7 26.26 -23.60 7.21
C GLY A 7 25.54 -24.53 6.23
N THR A 8 24.30 -24.23 5.86
CA THR A 8 23.51 -24.99 4.87
C THR A 8 23.42 -24.24 3.54
N ALA A 9 22.87 -24.88 2.50
CA ALA A 9 22.61 -24.20 1.22
C ALA A 9 21.61 -23.04 1.35
N ALA A 10 20.71 -23.06 2.34
CA ALA A 10 19.74 -21.99 2.63
C ALA A 10 20.30 -20.88 3.54
N GLU A 11 21.61 -20.84 3.78
CA GLU A 11 22.21 -19.76 4.57
C GLU A 11 21.98 -18.41 3.87
N GLY A 12 21.42 -17.45 4.59
CA GLY A 12 21.23 -16.08 4.10
C GLY A 12 20.03 -15.89 3.17
N THR A 13 19.22 -16.91 2.93
CA THR A 13 17.94 -16.77 2.23
C THR A 13 16.86 -16.22 3.18
N ASP A 14 15.84 -15.58 2.62
CA ASP A 14 14.69 -15.12 3.40
C ASP A 14 13.93 -16.27 4.09
N PRO A 15 13.21 -16.01 5.20
CA PRO A 15 12.34 -17.01 5.80
C PRO A 15 11.22 -17.44 4.82
N PRO A 16 10.85 -18.73 4.78
CA PRO A 16 9.79 -19.24 3.89
C PRO A 16 8.36 -18.93 4.42
N GLU A 17 8.23 -17.82 5.14
CA GLU A 17 7.00 -17.29 5.71
C GLU A 17 7.20 -15.80 6.02
N LEU A 18 6.10 -15.04 6.10
CA LEU A 18 6.18 -13.63 6.48
C LEU A 18 6.75 -13.50 7.90
N TYR A 19 7.73 -12.61 8.06
CA TYR A 19 8.32 -12.33 9.37
C TYR A 19 7.39 -11.57 10.32
N HIS A 20 6.41 -10.84 9.77
CA HIS A 20 5.31 -10.25 10.52
C HIS A 20 4.04 -11.05 10.25
N HIS A 21 3.19 -11.23 11.25
CA HIS A 21 2.07 -12.16 11.17
C HIS A 21 1.10 -11.88 9.99
N TYR A 22 0.90 -10.61 9.63
CA TYR A 22 0.04 -10.19 8.52
C TYR A 22 0.77 -9.39 7.44
N ALA A 23 1.28 -8.21 7.78
CA ALA A 23 1.79 -7.26 6.79
C ALA A 23 3.17 -7.58 6.19
N GLY A 24 3.96 -8.52 6.72
CA GLY A 24 5.38 -8.60 6.34
C GLY A 24 6.09 -7.25 6.52
N HIS A 25 6.68 -6.74 5.43
CA HIS A 25 7.32 -5.41 5.40
C HIS A 25 6.37 -4.24 5.22
N ASP A 26 5.12 -4.49 4.81
CA ASP A 26 4.11 -3.42 4.67
C ASP A 26 3.73 -2.78 6.02
N ASN A 27 4.21 -3.30 7.15
CA ASN A 27 4.01 -2.66 8.45
C ASN A 27 4.56 -1.21 8.47
N ASN A 28 5.61 -0.92 7.69
CA ASN A 28 6.13 0.44 7.53
C ASN A 28 5.28 1.33 6.60
N ARG A 29 4.17 0.81 6.03
CA ARG A 29 3.21 1.56 5.20
C ARG A 29 1.86 1.82 5.89
N ASP A 30 1.73 1.48 7.18
CA ASP A 30 0.46 1.55 7.91
C ASP A 30 0.24 2.87 8.69
N TRP A 31 1.20 3.80 8.64
CA TRP A 31 1.29 5.02 9.47
C TRP A 31 0.20 6.09 9.25
N TYR A 32 -0.85 5.75 8.50
CA TYR A 32 -2.00 6.63 8.27
C TYR A 32 -3.34 5.89 8.34
N ALA A 33 -3.34 4.56 8.15
CA ALA A 33 -4.53 3.73 8.18
C ALA A 33 -4.70 3.02 9.54
N PHE A 34 -3.61 2.86 10.28
CA PHE A 34 -3.58 2.31 11.63
C PHE A 34 -4.28 0.94 11.74
N THR A 35 -4.09 0.09 10.73
CA THR A 35 -4.71 -1.23 10.67
C THR A 35 -4.02 -2.21 11.62
N GLN A 36 -2.72 -2.06 11.84
CA GLN A 36 -1.91 -2.97 12.67
C GLN A 36 -1.85 -2.50 14.12
N VAL A 37 -1.89 -3.44 15.07
CA VAL A 37 -1.88 -3.13 16.50
C VAL A 37 -0.55 -2.48 16.92
N GLU A 38 0.55 -2.84 16.28
CA GLU A 38 1.88 -2.27 16.50
C GLU A 38 1.88 -0.78 16.18
N THR A 39 1.38 -0.39 15.00
CA THR A 39 1.25 1.02 14.60
C THR A 39 0.34 1.77 15.56
N GLN A 40 -0.79 1.17 15.92
CA GLN A 40 -1.75 1.74 16.88
C GLN A 40 -1.09 2.02 18.24
N LEU A 41 -0.37 1.05 18.79
CA LEU A 41 0.32 1.20 20.08
C LEU A 41 1.41 2.28 20.03
N VAL A 42 2.18 2.33 18.94
CA VAL A 42 3.23 3.34 18.75
C VAL A 42 2.63 4.74 18.63
N VAL A 43 1.56 4.90 17.85
CA VAL A 43 0.88 6.19 17.69
C VAL A 43 0.24 6.62 19.01
N ASP A 44 -0.57 5.76 19.63
CA ASP A 44 -1.35 6.10 20.82
C ASP A 44 -0.45 6.32 22.05
N SER A 45 0.62 5.55 22.20
CA SER A 45 1.43 5.54 23.43
C SER A 45 2.69 6.38 23.34
N LEU A 46 3.18 6.65 22.12
CA LEU A 46 4.41 7.42 21.90
C LEU A 46 4.13 8.73 21.17
N HIS A 47 3.64 8.68 19.93
CA HIS A 47 3.54 9.91 19.12
C HIS A 47 2.51 10.89 19.66
N ASN A 48 1.31 10.41 20.00
CA ASN A 48 0.23 11.26 20.49
C ASN A 48 0.40 11.75 21.93
N VAL A 49 1.37 11.18 22.65
CA VAL A 49 1.68 11.54 24.04
C VAL A 49 2.88 12.49 24.11
N TRP A 50 3.92 12.22 23.31
CA TRP A 50 5.19 12.94 23.41
C TRP A 50 5.42 13.94 22.29
N HIS A 51 4.70 13.82 21.16
CA HIS A 51 4.84 14.69 19.99
C HIS A 51 6.30 14.91 19.55
N PRO A 52 7.03 13.85 19.17
CA PRO A 52 8.46 13.94 18.90
C PRO A 52 8.76 14.86 17.72
N GLU A 53 9.67 15.82 17.89
CA GLU A 53 10.09 16.72 16.82
C GLU A 53 10.95 16.00 15.76
N ILE A 54 11.64 14.93 16.14
CA ILE A 54 12.50 14.14 15.25
C ILE A 54 12.26 12.66 15.50
N VAL A 55 12.08 11.91 14.42
CA VAL A 55 11.97 10.45 14.44
C VAL A 55 12.96 9.85 13.46
N HIS A 56 13.84 8.99 13.97
CA HIS A 56 14.81 8.26 13.17
C HIS A 56 14.23 6.91 12.78
N ASP A 57 13.96 6.75 11.49
CA ASP A 57 13.43 5.55 10.89
C ASP A 57 14.55 4.73 10.21
N ILE A 58 14.94 3.63 10.85
CA ILE A 58 16.13 2.86 10.50
C ILE A 58 15.74 1.62 9.70
N HIS A 59 16.25 1.54 8.46
CA HIS A 59 15.97 0.49 7.50
C HIS A 59 17.26 -0.12 6.93
N GLN A 60 17.08 -1.23 6.21
CA GLN A 60 18.07 -1.74 5.27
C GLN A 60 17.52 -1.67 3.84
N GLN A 61 18.41 -1.57 2.86
CA GLN A 61 18.13 -1.51 1.42
C GLN A 61 18.87 -2.63 0.67
N ASP A 62 18.75 -2.65 -0.66
CA ASP A 62 19.49 -3.59 -1.52
C ASP A 62 21.01 -3.54 -1.33
N THR A 63 21.68 -4.60 -1.77
CA THR A 63 23.09 -4.84 -1.45
C THR A 63 24.09 -4.13 -2.37
N ASP A 64 23.69 -3.68 -3.56
CA ASP A 64 24.59 -3.27 -4.67
C ASP A 64 24.58 -1.76 -4.95
N GLY A 65 23.79 -0.99 -4.20
CA GLY A 65 23.71 0.48 -4.28
C GLY A 65 24.67 1.22 -3.34
N SER A 66 24.21 2.33 -2.76
CA SER A 66 24.91 3.04 -1.68
C SER A 66 25.04 2.15 -0.44
N ARG A 67 26.01 2.42 0.44
CA ARG A 67 26.11 1.74 1.75
C ARG A 67 25.15 2.32 2.78
N LEU A 68 24.82 3.61 2.63
CA LEU A 68 23.82 4.28 3.46
C LEU A 68 23.11 5.35 2.63
N PHE A 69 21.78 5.38 2.71
CA PHE A 69 20.97 6.52 2.31
C PHE A 69 20.64 7.41 3.51
N LEU A 70 20.67 8.73 3.31
CA LEU A 70 20.14 9.76 4.21
C LEU A 70 19.41 10.82 3.38
N PRO A 71 18.36 11.50 3.91
CA PRO A 71 17.72 12.60 3.18
C PRO A 71 18.72 13.76 2.94
N PRO A 72 18.49 14.68 1.98
CA PRO A 72 17.21 15.02 1.34
C PRO A 72 16.50 13.91 0.54
N TYR A 73 15.16 13.98 0.50
CA TYR A 73 14.33 13.17 -0.40
C TYR A 73 14.27 13.77 -1.81
N LEU A 74 13.93 12.97 -2.80
CA LEU A 74 13.60 13.42 -4.15
C LEU A 74 12.21 14.07 -4.21
N ASP A 75 12.00 14.87 -5.24
CA ASP A 75 10.66 15.32 -5.61
C ASP A 75 9.78 14.15 -6.09
N PRO A 76 8.46 14.22 -5.84
CA PRO A 76 7.74 15.31 -5.19
C PRO A 76 7.60 15.13 -3.68
N VAL A 77 7.35 16.24 -2.99
CA VAL A 77 6.86 16.25 -1.60
C VAL A 77 5.35 16.37 -1.60
N GLU A 78 4.67 15.69 -0.67
CA GLU A 78 3.23 15.84 -0.47
C GLU A 78 2.89 17.31 -0.14
N PRO A 79 1.95 17.95 -0.89
CA PRO A 79 1.74 19.40 -0.84
C PRO A 79 1.15 19.95 0.47
N ASN A 80 0.67 19.10 1.38
CA ASN A 80 0.17 19.54 2.69
C ASN A 80 1.21 19.42 3.80
N VAL A 81 2.38 18.83 3.55
CA VAL A 81 3.51 18.86 4.49
C VAL A 81 4.04 20.29 4.58
N ASP A 82 4.22 20.80 5.81
CA ASP A 82 4.75 22.16 6.00
C ASP A 82 6.19 22.24 5.46
N PRO A 83 6.53 23.27 4.64
CA PRO A 83 7.88 23.43 4.10
C PRO A 83 9.01 23.45 5.14
N LEU A 84 8.76 23.92 6.37
CA LEU A 84 9.78 23.92 7.44
C LEU A 84 10.17 22.51 7.85
N LEU A 85 9.26 21.53 7.74
CA LEU A 85 9.58 20.13 8.01
C LEU A 85 10.46 19.56 6.91
N VAL A 86 10.20 19.92 5.66
CA VAL A 86 11.04 19.53 4.50
C VAL A 86 12.44 20.12 4.64
N ASP A 87 12.54 21.41 4.96
CA ASP A 87 13.82 22.08 5.19
C ASP A 87 14.58 21.46 6.37
N GLY A 88 13.88 21.09 7.45
CA GLY A 88 14.44 20.40 8.61
C GLY A 88 14.99 19.01 8.26
N VAL A 89 14.23 18.21 7.52
CA VAL A 89 14.66 16.91 6.99
C VAL A 89 15.94 17.05 6.16
N ASN A 90 15.95 18.03 5.25
CA ASN A 90 17.08 18.28 4.36
C ASN A 90 18.34 18.70 5.12
N ALA A 91 18.19 19.63 6.06
CA ALA A 91 19.30 20.11 6.88
C ALA A 91 19.88 19.00 7.76
N LEU A 92 19.03 18.24 8.46
CA LEU A 92 19.46 17.18 9.37
C LEU A 92 20.11 16.00 8.62
N GLY A 93 19.49 15.53 7.53
CA GLY A 93 20.04 14.43 6.75
C GLY A 93 21.39 14.76 6.10
N ALA A 94 21.54 15.98 5.57
CA ALA A 94 22.82 16.45 5.02
C ALA A 94 23.89 16.62 6.11
N ASP A 95 23.54 17.11 7.30
CA ASP A 95 24.45 17.23 8.43
C ASP A 95 24.91 15.85 8.93
N MET A 96 24.01 14.87 9.05
CA MET A 96 24.35 13.48 9.37
C MET A 96 25.33 12.89 8.34
N ALA A 97 25.05 13.06 7.04
CA ALA A 97 25.93 12.57 5.98
C ALA A 97 27.32 13.23 6.03
N TRP A 98 27.38 14.52 6.35
CA TRP A 98 28.65 15.24 6.50
C TRP A 98 29.47 14.74 7.71
N GLN A 99 28.83 14.55 8.87
CA GLN A 99 29.49 14.02 10.06
C GLN A 99 30.08 12.63 9.82
N LEU A 100 29.28 11.72 9.26
CA LEU A 100 29.73 10.36 8.91
C LEU A 100 30.87 10.35 7.89
N ALA A 101 30.83 11.24 6.89
CA ALA A 101 31.94 11.39 5.95
C ALA A 101 33.23 11.86 6.66
N GLY A 102 33.11 12.71 7.69
CA GLY A 102 34.21 13.12 8.55
C GLY A 102 34.84 11.98 9.35
N GLU A 103 34.07 10.93 9.64
CA GLU A 103 34.54 9.69 10.28
C GLU A 103 35.16 8.69 9.28
N GLY A 104 35.20 9.03 7.99
CA GLY A 104 35.76 8.19 6.93
C GLY A 104 34.78 7.18 6.35
N LYS A 105 33.47 7.28 6.67
CA LYS A 105 32.45 6.46 6.03
C LYS A 105 32.35 6.79 4.53
N THR A 106 32.14 5.75 3.72
CA THR A 106 32.02 5.85 2.26
C THR A 106 30.67 5.30 1.79
N GLY A 107 30.29 5.59 0.55
CA GLY A 107 29.06 5.11 -0.05
C GLY A 107 27.79 5.72 0.56
N ILE A 108 27.83 6.98 1.02
CA ILE A 108 26.65 7.66 1.56
C ILE A 108 25.98 8.45 0.43
N SER A 109 24.72 8.13 0.13
CA SER A 109 23.90 8.87 -0.84
C SER A 109 22.91 9.78 -0.14
N ILE A 110 22.75 10.99 -0.66
CA ILE A 110 21.69 11.94 -0.29
C ILE A 110 20.92 12.37 -1.55
N ASN A 111 19.73 12.99 -1.39
CA ASN A 111 18.92 13.49 -2.52
C ASN A 111 18.77 12.45 -3.64
N ALA A 112 18.31 11.26 -3.26
CA ALA A 112 18.28 10.08 -4.10
C ALA A 112 17.19 9.11 -3.65
N ILE A 113 16.83 8.17 -4.52
CA ILE A 113 15.97 7.01 -4.27
C ILE A 113 14.53 7.39 -3.89
N TYR A 114 14.29 7.90 -2.69
CA TYR A 114 12.98 8.01 -2.08
C TYR A 114 12.37 9.40 -2.29
N ASP A 115 11.07 9.46 -2.58
CA ASP A 115 10.27 10.68 -2.50
C ASP A 115 9.63 10.85 -1.11
N ALA A 116 8.96 11.99 -0.91
CA ALA A 116 8.19 12.28 0.30
C ALA A 116 6.70 12.48 -0.02
N TRP A 117 6.14 11.68 -0.95
CA TRP A 117 4.77 11.84 -1.42
C TRP A 117 3.71 11.17 -0.54
N THR A 118 3.97 9.95 -0.05
CA THR A 118 2.94 9.15 0.64
C THR A 118 2.94 9.36 2.16
N PRO A 119 1.77 9.56 2.81
CA PRO A 119 1.65 9.61 4.27
C PRO A 119 1.89 8.25 4.91
N ALA A 120 1.88 7.16 4.13
CA ALA A 120 2.05 5.79 4.59
C ALA A 120 3.31 5.54 5.42
N ARG A 121 4.32 6.41 5.27
CA ARG A 121 5.58 6.36 5.99
C ARG A 121 5.86 7.61 6.82
N ALA A 122 4.95 8.58 6.87
CA ALA A 122 5.30 9.95 7.23
C ALA A 122 4.29 10.61 8.19
N TYR A 123 3.71 9.84 9.12
CA TYR A 123 2.79 10.35 10.14
C TYR A 123 3.31 11.62 10.84
N GLN A 124 4.60 11.63 11.14
CA GLN A 124 5.30 12.67 11.86
C GLN A 124 5.25 14.01 11.11
N HIS A 125 5.36 13.99 9.78
CA HIS A 125 5.31 15.19 8.94
C HIS A 125 3.97 15.93 9.02
N TYR A 126 2.92 15.29 9.52
CA TYR A 126 1.61 15.90 9.71
C TYR A 126 1.30 16.26 11.17
N HIS A 127 2.25 16.03 12.07
CA HIS A 127 2.15 16.28 13.52
C HIS A 127 3.38 17.04 14.03
N GLY A 128 3.88 17.99 13.22
CA GLY A 128 4.95 18.93 13.59
C GLY A 128 6.37 18.35 13.64
N GLY A 129 6.54 17.04 13.42
CA GLY A 129 7.83 16.36 13.50
C GLY A 129 8.45 16.03 12.14
N VAL A 130 9.77 15.86 12.11
CA VAL A 130 10.48 15.35 10.93
C VAL A 130 10.71 13.84 11.06
N ARG A 131 10.61 13.12 9.94
CA ARG A 131 11.08 11.74 9.82
C ARG A 131 12.39 11.72 9.04
N ILE A 132 13.40 11.11 9.64
CA ILE A 132 14.67 10.84 8.98
C ILE A 132 14.73 9.35 8.66
N LEU A 133 14.60 9.02 7.38
CA LEU A 133 14.85 7.67 6.88
C LEU A 133 16.36 7.46 6.70
N SER A 134 16.90 6.40 7.28
CA SER A 134 18.22 5.92 6.94
C SER A 134 18.16 4.48 6.46
N GLU A 135 18.68 4.19 5.27
CA GLU A 135 18.70 2.82 4.74
C GLU A 135 20.14 2.34 4.52
N ALA A 136 20.57 1.33 5.27
CA ALA A 136 21.89 0.74 5.11
C ALA A 136 21.85 -0.44 4.13
N ALA A 137 22.87 -0.62 3.28
CA ALA A 137 22.94 -1.77 2.38
C ALA A 137 22.83 -3.09 3.16
N SER A 138 22.02 -4.03 2.67
CA SER A 138 21.85 -5.33 3.33
C SER A 138 23.08 -6.23 3.16
N ALA A 139 23.15 -7.26 3.99
CA ALA A 139 23.95 -8.46 3.76
C ALA A 139 23.00 -9.63 3.42
N ASN A 140 23.51 -10.86 3.28
CA ASN A 140 22.66 -12.04 3.13
C ASN A 140 22.09 -12.42 4.50
N LEU A 141 21.05 -11.70 4.94
CA LEU A 141 20.61 -11.61 6.33
C LEU A 141 21.78 -11.20 7.25
N ALA A 142 22.38 -12.16 7.96
CA ALA A 142 23.53 -11.93 8.83
C ALA A 142 24.85 -12.46 8.25
N SER A 143 24.82 -13.14 7.10
CA SER A 143 26.02 -13.64 6.43
C SER A 143 26.68 -12.54 5.59
N PRO A 144 27.99 -12.34 5.73
CA PRO A 144 28.73 -11.37 4.91
C PRO A 144 28.60 -11.62 3.42
N ILE A 145 28.68 -10.54 2.66
CA ILE A 145 28.78 -10.57 1.20
C ILE A 145 30.08 -9.91 0.75
N ASP A 146 30.60 -10.32 -0.39
CA ASP A 146 31.78 -9.72 -1.02
C ASP A 146 31.37 -9.20 -2.41
N ILE A 147 31.33 -7.87 -2.56
CA ILE A 147 30.88 -7.23 -3.81
C ILE A 147 32.05 -6.44 -4.42
N PRO A 148 32.60 -6.87 -5.56
CA PRO A 148 33.56 -6.08 -6.34
C PRO A 148 32.97 -4.72 -6.77
N PHE A 149 33.80 -3.69 -6.88
CA PHE A 149 33.34 -2.34 -7.28
C PHE A 149 32.58 -2.33 -8.62
N ASP A 150 33.07 -3.12 -9.58
CA ASP A 150 32.50 -3.29 -10.91
C ASP A 150 31.26 -4.19 -10.94
N HIS A 151 30.81 -4.69 -9.79
CA HIS A 151 29.53 -5.40 -9.60
C HIS A 151 28.45 -4.52 -8.95
N LEU A 152 28.78 -3.33 -8.42
CA LEU A 152 27.77 -2.38 -7.91
C LEU A 152 26.80 -1.96 -9.02
N ALA A 153 25.58 -1.53 -8.72
CA ALA A 153 24.66 -1.09 -9.78
C ALA A 153 25.27 0.05 -10.63
N THR A 154 25.04 0.03 -11.95
CA THR A 154 25.50 1.10 -12.86
C THR A 154 24.57 2.32 -12.87
N ARG A 155 23.38 2.18 -12.29
CA ARG A 155 22.40 3.25 -12.14
C ARG A 155 21.53 2.97 -10.93
N ALA A 156 21.34 4.01 -10.11
CA ALA A 156 20.31 4.06 -9.10
C ALA A 156 19.44 5.31 -9.35
N ARG A 157 18.28 5.40 -8.69
CA ARG A 157 17.41 6.56 -8.84
C ARG A 157 18.08 7.79 -8.20
N GLY A 158 18.52 8.73 -9.03
CA GLY A 158 19.15 9.99 -8.60
C GLY A 158 20.68 9.99 -8.45
N PHE A 159 21.37 8.85 -8.64
CA PHE A 159 22.83 8.78 -8.59
C PHE A 159 23.39 7.52 -9.29
N ASN A 160 24.72 7.43 -9.42
CA ASN A 160 25.43 6.24 -9.90
C ASN A 160 26.37 5.71 -8.80
N PRO A 161 26.15 4.48 -8.28
CA PRO A 161 27.00 3.89 -7.24
C PRO A 161 28.49 3.76 -7.58
N ARG A 162 28.85 3.83 -8.87
CA ARG A 162 30.24 3.74 -9.36
C ARG A 162 30.88 5.08 -9.67
N GLU A 163 30.16 6.19 -9.54
CA GLU A 163 30.65 7.51 -9.92
C GLU A 163 30.50 8.51 -8.78
N ARG A 164 31.54 9.32 -8.59
CA ARG A 164 31.49 10.44 -7.66
C ARG A 164 30.60 11.54 -8.22
N SER A 165 29.63 11.99 -7.42
CA SER A 165 28.76 13.13 -7.74
C SER A 165 28.61 14.06 -6.53
N TRP A 166 27.88 15.17 -6.71
CA TRP A 166 27.62 16.13 -5.63
C TRP A 166 26.78 15.53 -4.49
N ASN A 167 25.89 14.57 -4.80
CA ASN A 167 25.00 13.89 -3.87
C ASN A 167 25.46 12.46 -3.50
N PHE A 168 26.64 12.05 -4.00
CA PHE A 168 27.31 10.79 -3.70
C PHE A 168 28.83 11.00 -3.79
N THR A 169 29.38 11.70 -2.79
CA THR A 169 30.68 12.37 -2.89
C THR A 169 31.90 11.45 -2.71
N ASN A 170 31.70 10.27 -2.13
CA ASN A 170 32.76 9.30 -1.87
C ASN A 170 32.22 7.86 -2.05
N PRO A 171 32.23 7.32 -3.29
CA PRO A 171 31.75 5.96 -3.55
C PRO A 171 32.44 4.90 -2.70
N TRP A 172 31.70 3.85 -2.32
CA TRP A 172 32.28 2.69 -1.64
C TRP A 172 33.13 1.90 -2.64
N PRO A 173 34.39 1.54 -2.32
CA PRO A 173 35.32 0.90 -3.26
C PRO A 173 35.00 -0.59 -3.55
N GLY A 174 33.85 -1.10 -3.09
CA GLY A 174 33.58 -2.52 -3.06
C GLY A 174 34.36 -3.24 -1.96
N GLY A 175 34.09 -4.54 -1.81
CA GLY A 175 34.75 -5.43 -0.86
C GLY A 175 33.76 -6.18 0.02
N ARG A 176 34.25 -6.60 1.18
CA ARG A 176 33.46 -7.33 2.17
C ARG A 176 32.51 -6.38 2.89
N TRP A 177 31.24 -6.76 2.96
CA TRP A 177 30.20 -6.07 3.72
C TRP A 177 29.54 -7.05 4.70
N THR A 178 29.44 -6.65 5.96
CA THR A 178 29.03 -7.51 7.07
C THR A 178 27.89 -6.89 7.88
N LEU A 179 27.18 -7.70 8.67
CA LEU A 179 26.22 -7.20 9.65
C LEU A 179 26.83 -6.18 10.62
N ARG A 180 28.12 -6.32 10.95
CA ARG A 180 28.84 -5.34 11.78
C ARG A 180 28.94 -3.97 11.10
N ASP A 181 29.17 -3.94 9.79
CA ASP A 181 29.26 -2.69 9.03
C ASP A 181 27.91 -1.99 8.99
N ILE A 182 26.83 -2.75 8.77
CA ILE A 182 25.44 -2.27 8.83
C ILE A 182 25.16 -1.62 10.19
N VAL A 183 25.40 -2.36 11.28
CA VAL A 183 25.19 -1.87 12.65
C VAL A 183 26.04 -0.64 12.93
N SER A 184 27.30 -0.61 12.47
CA SER A 184 28.18 0.55 12.65
C SER A 184 27.63 1.78 11.92
N TYR A 185 27.31 1.68 10.63
CA TYR A 185 26.77 2.81 9.87
C TYR A 185 25.45 3.33 10.47
N GLN A 186 24.53 2.45 10.88
CA GLN A 186 23.26 2.85 11.51
C GLN A 186 23.46 3.49 12.89
N THR A 187 24.36 2.93 13.70
CA THR A 187 24.66 3.47 15.04
C THR A 187 25.31 4.84 14.94
N ASP A 188 26.31 4.99 14.09
CA ASP A 188 27.03 6.24 13.89
C ASP A 188 26.06 7.31 13.34
N ALA A 189 25.15 6.93 12.43
CA ALA A 189 24.11 7.83 11.92
C ALA A 189 23.14 8.28 13.03
N ALA A 190 22.73 7.37 13.92
CA ALA A 190 21.86 7.70 15.05
C ALA A 190 22.54 8.69 16.02
N TYR A 191 23.84 8.53 16.30
CA TYR A 191 24.58 9.48 17.11
C TYR A 191 24.75 10.83 16.40
N ALA A 192 25.08 10.85 15.11
CA ALA A 192 25.17 12.09 14.34
C ALA A 192 23.85 12.88 14.35
N LEU A 193 22.71 12.17 14.28
CA LEU A 193 21.38 12.76 14.44
C LEU A 193 21.19 13.35 15.84
N LEU A 194 21.47 12.58 16.89
CA LEU A 194 21.31 13.03 18.29
C LEU A 194 22.18 14.25 18.60
N GLU A 195 23.41 14.28 18.08
CA GLU A 195 24.30 15.44 18.22
C GLU A 195 23.76 16.68 17.52
N SER A 196 23.27 16.53 16.28
CA SER A 196 22.66 17.62 15.52
C SER A 196 21.41 18.15 16.21
N ALA A 197 20.53 17.24 16.67
CA ALA A 197 19.34 17.57 17.44
C ALA A 197 19.68 18.37 18.71
N ALA A 198 20.70 17.94 19.48
CA ALA A 198 21.14 18.64 20.68
C ALA A 198 21.72 20.04 20.38
N ARG A 199 22.47 20.19 19.28
CA ARG A 199 23.02 21.48 18.84
C ARG A 199 21.92 22.47 18.44
N TYR A 200 20.88 22.00 17.74
CA TYR A 200 19.82 22.84 17.17
C TYR A 200 18.48 22.75 17.91
N ARG A 201 18.45 22.28 19.17
CA ARG A 201 17.24 22.04 19.96
C ARG A 201 16.24 23.22 19.99
N ASP A 202 16.76 24.45 20.08
CA ASP A 202 15.92 25.65 20.18
C ASP A 202 15.20 25.92 18.84
N ILE A 203 15.84 25.58 17.71
CA ILE A 203 15.26 25.69 16.37
C ILE A 203 14.19 24.62 16.16
N TRP A 204 14.44 23.37 16.60
CA TRP A 204 13.46 22.28 16.50
C TRP A 204 12.16 22.63 17.22
N LEU A 205 12.24 23.10 18.47
CA LEU A 205 11.08 23.49 19.26
C LEU A 205 10.36 24.72 18.68
N ALA A 206 11.10 25.73 18.21
CA ALA A 206 10.50 26.91 17.60
C ALA A 206 9.78 26.61 16.27
N ASN A 207 10.37 25.74 15.45
CA ASN A 207 9.76 25.31 14.20
C ASN A 207 8.53 24.43 14.45
N PHE A 208 8.58 23.50 15.41
CA PHE A 208 7.41 22.71 15.83
C PHE A 208 6.23 23.63 16.18
N LEU A 209 6.45 24.61 17.06
CA LEU A 209 5.41 25.60 17.40
C LEU A 209 4.88 26.35 16.18
N THR A 210 5.79 26.82 15.31
CA THR A 210 5.42 27.57 14.11
C THR A 210 4.56 26.75 13.15
N VAL A 211 4.89 25.47 12.96
CA VAL A 211 4.12 24.54 12.11
C VAL A 211 2.71 24.35 12.68
N GLU A 212 2.58 24.11 13.98
CA GLU A 212 1.28 23.91 14.63
C GLU A 212 0.42 25.20 14.63
N GLU A 213 1.03 26.37 14.84
CA GLU A 213 0.35 27.67 14.72
C GLU A 213 -0.21 27.89 13.31
N ARG A 214 0.54 27.53 12.26
CA ARG A 214 0.06 27.59 10.87
C ARG A 214 -1.14 26.66 10.65
N GLY A 215 -1.13 25.46 11.21
CA GLY A 215 -2.26 24.53 11.18
C GLY A 215 -3.54 25.14 11.77
N VAL A 216 -3.43 25.80 12.92
CA VAL A 216 -4.56 26.48 13.60
C VAL A 216 -5.05 27.71 12.83
N HIS A 217 -4.15 28.52 12.27
CA HIS A 217 -4.52 29.70 11.48
C HIS A 217 -5.11 29.34 10.11
N GLY A 218 -4.71 28.18 9.57
CA GLY A 218 -5.12 27.67 8.27
C GLY A 218 -4.30 28.23 7.12
N TRP A 219 -4.34 27.51 5.99
CA TRP A 219 -3.57 27.83 4.79
C TRP A 219 -4.40 28.56 3.74
N ARG A 220 -3.74 29.45 2.98
CA ARG A 220 -4.38 30.14 1.86
C ARG A 220 -4.73 29.15 0.76
N GLY A 221 -5.97 29.17 0.29
CA GLY A 221 -6.46 28.32 -0.80
C GLY A 221 -6.97 26.95 -0.36
N TRP A 222 -6.74 26.56 0.89
CA TRP A 222 -7.37 25.36 1.45
C TRP A 222 -8.87 25.58 1.67
N PRO A 223 -9.69 24.51 1.61
CA PRO A 223 -11.07 24.61 2.03
C PRO A 223 -11.15 24.95 3.52
N TYR A 224 -12.23 25.62 3.93
CA TYR A 224 -12.50 25.89 5.34
C TYR A 224 -12.73 24.59 6.13
N ALA A 225 -13.45 23.64 5.55
CA ALA A 225 -13.76 22.37 6.18
C ALA A 225 -14.07 21.28 5.14
N TYR A 226 -14.06 20.02 5.58
CA TYR A 226 -14.76 18.93 4.90
C TYR A 226 -16.06 18.61 5.63
N VAL A 227 -17.14 18.43 4.87
CA VAL A 227 -18.42 17.92 5.35
C VAL A 227 -18.56 16.48 4.89
N ILE A 228 -18.70 15.58 5.85
CA ILE A 228 -18.89 14.14 5.64
C ILE A 228 -20.36 13.83 5.99
N PRO A 229 -21.21 13.57 5.00
CA PRO A 229 -22.64 13.41 5.22
C PRO A 229 -22.93 12.24 6.14
N ARG A 230 -23.77 12.47 7.15
CA ARG A 230 -24.27 11.39 7.99
C ARG A 230 -25.26 10.52 7.19
N GLN A 231 -25.14 9.21 7.31
CA GLN A 231 -26.06 8.27 6.68
C GLN A 231 -27.18 7.89 7.67
N GLN A 232 -28.29 7.33 7.16
CA GLN A 232 -29.35 6.81 8.05
C GLN A 232 -28.82 5.74 9.01
N ARG A 233 -27.85 4.95 8.53
CA ARG A 233 -27.03 4.04 9.33
C ARG A 233 -25.59 4.23 8.89
N ASP A 234 -24.73 4.61 9.83
CA ASP A 234 -23.30 4.81 9.55
C ASP A 234 -22.67 3.47 9.14
N THR A 235 -21.93 3.49 8.03
CA THR A 235 -21.28 2.29 7.46
C THR A 235 -19.99 1.97 8.20
N VAL A 236 -19.48 0.74 8.01
CA VAL A 236 -18.15 0.39 8.52
C VAL A 236 -17.09 1.34 7.97
N GLY A 237 -17.12 1.64 6.67
CA GLY A 237 -16.19 2.59 6.05
C GLY A 237 -16.23 3.99 6.65
N LEU A 238 -17.42 4.52 6.97
CA LEU A 238 -17.56 5.83 7.62
C LEU A 238 -16.98 5.82 9.04
N ALA A 239 -17.31 4.82 9.84
CA ALA A 239 -16.77 4.67 11.19
C ALA A 239 -15.24 4.47 11.18
N THR A 240 -14.70 3.68 10.24
CA THR A 240 -13.26 3.50 10.07
C THR A 240 -12.57 4.80 9.69
N LEU A 241 -13.10 5.56 8.71
CA LEU A 241 -12.53 6.85 8.32
C LEU A 241 -12.47 7.83 9.49
N LEU A 242 -13.58 7.99 10.21
CA LEU A 242 -13.65 8.88 11.38
C LEU A 242 -12.73 8.39 12.50
N GLY A 243 -12.63 7.07 12.71
CA GLY A 243 -11.71 6.46 13.68
C GLY A 243 -10.24 6.74 13.36
N ILE A 244 -9.85 6.66 12.08
CA ILE A 244 -8.50 6.99 11.63
C ILE A 244 -8.19 8.46 11.87
N LEU A 245 -9.08 9.36 11.46
CA LEU A 245 -8.92 10.80 11.67
C LEU A 245 -8.80 11.12 13.17
N HIS A 246 -9.69 10.58 13.99
CA HIS A 246 -9.66 10.77 15.43
C HIS A 246 -8.37 10.24 16.08
N ARG A 247 -7.89 9.06 15.68
CA ARG A 247 -6.60 8.52 16.17
C ARG A 247 -5.41 9.38 15.75
N GLY A 248 -5.46 9.96 14.55
CA GLY A 248 -4.54 11.01 14.11
C GLY A 248 -4.84 12.39 14.72
N GLN A 249 -5.51 12.43 15.87
CA GLN A 249 -5.84 13.62 16.66
C GLN A 249 -6.63 14.72 15.93
N VAL A 250 -7.28 14.39 14.80
CA VAL A 250 -8.13 15.34 14.08
C VAL A 250 -9.44 15.53 14.85
N GLU A 251 -9.74 16.77 15.21
CA GLU A 251 -11.03 17.17 15.77
C GLU A 251 -12.14 17.02 14.73
N ILE A 252 -13.14 16.21 15.08
CA ILE A 252 -14.36 15.99 14.31
C ILE A 252 -15.52 16.62 15.06
N ARG A 253 -16.37 17.39 14.38
CA ARG A 253 -17.58 18.01 14.94
C ARG A 253 -18.81 17.58 14.14
N THR A 254 -19.99 18.00 14.56
CA THR A 254 -21.23 17.81 13.81
C THR A 254 -21.93 19.14 13.51
N ALA A 255 -22.53 19.22 12.34
CA ALA A 255 -23.33 20.37 11.93
C ALA A 255 -24.64 20.44 12.73
N LEU A 256 -24.89 21.52 13.48
CA LEU A 256 -26.12 21.68 14.27
C LEU A 256 -27.35 22.01 13.39
N HIS A 257 -27.10 22.48 12.17
CA HIS A 257 -28.13 22.78 11.17
C HIS A 257 -27.74 22.19 9.82
N PRO A 258 -28.71 21.97 8.90
CA PRO A 258 -28.40 21.54 7.55
C PRO A 258 -27.46 22.51 6.83
N VAL A 259 -26.51 21.98 6.06
CA VAL A 259 -25.52 22.74 5.29
C VAL A 259 -25.79 22.58 3.81
N THR A 260 -25.71 23.66 3.03
CA THR A 260 -25.77 23.58 1.56
C THR A 260 -24.40 23.87 0.97
N LEU A 261 -23.82 22.92 0.24
CA LEU A 261 -22.57 23.09 -0.50
C LEU A 261 -22.79 22.76 -1.98
N ALA A 262 -22.35 23.63 -2.87
CA ALA A 262 -22.47 23.45 -4.33
C ALA A 262 -23.90 23.07 -4.80
N GLY A 263 -24.93 23.63 -4.17
CA GLY A 263 -26.34 23.36 -4.49
C GLY A 263 -26.93 22.09 -3.85
N GLN A 264 -26.10 21.25 -3.22
CA GLN A 264 -26.55 20.05 -2.51
C GLN A 264 -26.73 20.33 -1.02
N ARG A 265 -27.87 19.91 -0.46
CA ARG A 265 -28.20 20.06 0.97
C ARG A 265 -27.81 18.79 1.75
N TYR A 266 -27.02 18.96 2.79
CA TYR A 266 -26.60 17.94 3.74
C TYR A 266 -27.34 18.12 5.07
N ALA A 267 -27.78 17.04 5.68
CA ALA A 267 -28.59 17.08 6.88
C ALA A 267 -27.80 17.57 8.11
N ALA A 268 -28.52 18.12 9.10
CA ALA A 268 -27.96 18.32 10.43
C ALA A 268 -27.45 16.97 10.99
N GLY A 269 -26.39 17.03 11.79
CA GLY A 269 -25.69 15.84 12.29
C GLY A 269 -24.62 15.29 11.33
N SER A 270 -24.46 15.84 10.12
CA SER A 270 -23.30 15.54 9.27
C SER A 270 -22.00 15.89 9.99
N TYR A 271 -20.97 15.06 9.82
CA TYR A 271 -19.67 15.29 10.43
C TYR A 271 -18.93 16.40 9.70
N VAL A 272 -18.17 17.20 10.44
CA VAL A 272 -17.45 18.37 9.94
C VAL A 272 -16.03 18.34 10.48
N VAL A 273 -15.06 18.37 9.59
CA VAL A 273 -13.63 18.49 9.90
C VAL A 273 -13.19 19.88 9.46
N VAL A 274 -12.99 20.80 10.40
CA VAL A 274 -12.56 22.17 10.12
C VAL A 274 -11.04 22.18 9.93
N LEU A 275 -10.53 22.77 8.84
CA LEU A 275 -9.08 22.80 8.55
C LEU A 275 -8.38 24.02 9.20
N ARG A 276 -8.74 24.30 10.45
CA ARG A 276 -8.15 25.34 11.30
C ARG A 276 -7.91 24.77 12.69
N GLN A 277 -7.03 23.78 12.71
CA GLN A 277 -6.67 22.97 13.86
C GLN A 277 -5.24 22.43 13.63
N PRO A 278 -4.51 22.04 14.69
CA PRO A 278 -3.10 21.62 14.59
C PRO A 278 -2.86 20.60 13.46
N TYR A 279 -3.63 19.50 13.45
CA TYR A 279 -3.45 18.39 12.50
C TYR A 279 -4.32 18.49 11.23
N ALA A 280 -4.64 19.72 10.81
CA ALA A 280 -5.42 19.96 9.59
C ALA A 280 -4.72 19.42 8.33
N ALA A 281 -3.38 19.38 8.30
CA ALA A 281 -2.61 18.81 7.21
C ALA A 281 -2.88 17.31 7.06
N PHE A 282 -2.82 16.54 8.15
CA PHE A 282 -3.15 15.11 8.16
C PHE A 282 -4.57 14.89 7.62
N ALA A 283 -5.54 15.63 8.15
CA ALA A 283 -6.93 15.54 7.72
C ALA A 283 -7.09 15.81 6.21
N LYS A 284 -6.45 16.86 5.70
CA LYS A 284 -6.57 17.25 4.30
C LYS A 284 -5.95 16.20 3.38
N THR A 285 -4.75 15.73 3.67
CA THR A 285 -4.05 14.68 2.92
C THR A 285 -4.90 13.43 2.78
N LEU A 286 -5.59 13.01 3.85
CA LEU A 286 -6.40 11.78 3.84
C LEU A 286 -7.78 11.95 3.19
N LEU A 287 -8.35 13.16 3.22
CA LEU A 287 -9.69 13.44 2.72
C LEU A 287 -9.73 13.88 1.25
N GLU A 288 -8.62 14.40 0.72
CA GLU A 288 -8.58 14.89 -0.65
C GLU A 288 -8.14 13.82 -1.67
N PRO A 289 -8.65 13.88 -2.90
CA PRO A 289 -8.05 13.17 -4.03
C PRO A 289 -6.63 13.66 -4.32
N GLN A 290 -5.68 12.74 -4.44
CA GLN A 290 -4.29 13.06 -4.78
C GLN A 290 -4.16 13.37 -6.28
N HIS A 291 -3.37 14.40 -6.59
CA HIS A 291 -2.94 14.74 -7.94
C HIS A 291 -1.41 14.73 -7.99
N TYR A 292 -0.82 13.59 -8.33
CA TYR A 292 0.62 13.48 -8.43
C TYR A 292 1.15 14.32 -9.61
N PRO A 293 2.21 15.11 -9.45
CA PRO A 293 2.70 15.99 -10.50
C PRO A 293 3.29 15.22 -11.70
N ASP A 294 3.07 15.73 -12.92
CA ASP A 294 3.73 15.24 -14.14
C ASP A 294 5.19 15.72 -14.18
N LEU A 295 6.05 15.01 -13.45
CA LEU A 295 7.49 15.26 -13.44
C LEU A 295 8.11 14.74 -14.74
N ARG A 296 9.00 15.53 -15.35
CA ARG A 296 9.67 15.19 -16.61
C ARG A 296 11.16 15.50 -16.53
N LEU A 297 11.97 14.72 -17.25
CA LEU A 297 13.43 14.91 -17.28
C LEU A 297 13.86 16.31 -17.78
N TYR A 298 13.05 16.92 -18.64
CA TYR A 298 13.15 18.30 -19.11
C TYR A 298 11.77 18.73 -19.63
N PRO A 299 11.51 20.04 -19.89
CA PRO A 299 10.24 20.47 -20.47
C PRO A 299 9.92 19.72 -21.77
N ALA A 300 8.74 19.09 -21.85
CA ALA A 300 8.31 18.19 -22.93
C ALA A 300 9.15 16.90 -23.13
N GLY A 301 10.03 16.57 -22.18
CA GLY A 301 10.76 15.30 -22.15
C GLY A 301 9.93 14.12 -21.65
N PRO A 302 10.53 12.92 -21.59
CA PRO A 302 9.88 11.74 -21.03
C PRO A 302 9.49 11.95 -19.55
N PRO A 303 8.36 11.35 -19.12
CA PRO A 303 7.94 11.41 -17.73
C PRO A 303 8.95 10.71 -16.82
N LEU A 304 9.10 11.23 -15.61
CA LEU A 304 9.79 10.57 -14.51
C LEU A 304 8.77 9.70 -13.79
N PRO A 305 8.89 8.36 -13.86
CA PRO A 305 7.95 7.48 -13.17
C PRO A 305 8.02 7.75 -11.67
N PRO A 306 6.87 7.75 -10.95
CA PRO A 306 6.87 7.83 -9.50
C PRO A 306 7.76 6.78 -8.85
N TYR A 307 8.22 7.04 -7.63
CA TYR A 307 9.04 6.08 -6.88
C TYR A 307 8.19 5.01 -6.19
N ASP A 308 7.06 5.39 -5.58
CA ASP A 308 6.16 4.52 -4.82
C ASP A 308 4.69 4.88 -5.12
N VAL A 309 3.76 4.44 -4.27
CA VAL A 309 2.31 4.68 -4.38
C VAL A 309 1.96 6.16 -4.49
N THR A 310 1.04 6.48 -5.40
CA THR A 310 0.67 7.88 -5.70
C THR A 310 -0.68 8.31 -5.11
N ALA A 311 -1.49 7.37 -4.60
CA ALA A 311 -2.81 7.65 -4.03
C ALA A 311 -2.96 7.18 -2.57
N HIS A 312 -3.79 7.88 -1.80
CA HIS A 312 -4.13 7.53 -0.40
C HIS A 312 -5.47 8.14 0.05
N THR A 313 -6.40 8.36 -0.88
CA THR A 313 -7.71 8.99 -0.61
C THR A 313 -8.65 8.05 0.14
N LEU A 314 -8.67 8.15 1.46
CA LEU A 314 -9.48 7.26 2.30
C LEU A 314 -10.99 7.33 2.01
N PRO A 315 -11.62 8.50 1.72
CA PRO A 315 -13.03 8.52 1.34
C PRO A 315 -13.36 7.62 0.14
N LEU A 316 -12.48 7.58 -0.87
CA LEU A 316 -12.66 6.70 -2.03
C LEU A 316 -12.51 5.22 -1.64
N LEU A 317 -11.46 4.89 -0.90
CA LEU A 317 -11.17 3.52 -0.47
C LEU A 317 -12.22 2.97 0.50
N MET A 318 -12.88 3.83 1.28
CA MET A 318 -13.86 3.43 2.29
C MET A 318 -15.31 3.62 1.85
N GLY A 319 -15.54 4.12 0.63
CA GLY A 319 -16.90 4.34 0.10
C GLY A 319 -17.65 5.45 0.83
N VAL A 320 -16.93 6.49 1.25
CA VAL A 320 -17.45 7.63 2.02
C VAL A 320 -17.40 8.89 1.16
N THR A 321 -18.46 9.69 1.23
CA THR A 321 -18.45 11.02 0.61
C THR A 321 -17.81 12.03 1.56
N ALA A 322 -16.79 12.75 1.09
CA ALA A 322 -16.21 13.91 1.79
C ALA A 322 -16.28 15.13 0.87
N VAL A 323 -16.97 16.19 1.30
CA VAL A 323 -17.26 17.36 0.45
C VAL A 323 -16.51 18.57 0.99
N PRO A 324 -15.60 19.18 0.21
CA PRO A 324 -14.91 20.38 0.65
C PRO A 324 -15.85 21.59 0.65
N ALA A 325 -15.86 22.32 1.76
CA ALA A 325 -16.48 23.62 1.89
C ALA A 325 -15.39 24.69 1.78
N ARG A 326 -15.37 25.45 0.67
CA ARG A 326 -14.35 26.49 0.44
C ARG A 326 -14.45 27.62 1.45
N ASP A 327 -15.66 28.09 1.71
CA ASP A 327 -15.94 29.18 2.64
C ASP A 327 -16.45 28.66 3.98
N SER A 328 -16.48 29.55 4.98
CA SER A 328 -17.11 29.26 6.28
C SER A 328 -18.54 28.74 6.11
N LEU A 329 -18.88 27.69 6.86
CA LEU A 329 -20.20 27.05 6.83
C LEU A 329 -21.34 27.96 7.33
N ARG A 330 -21.03 29.05 8.05
CA ARG A 330 -22.00 29.99 8.65
C ARG A 330 -23.13 29.30 9.45
N ILE A 331 -22.81 28.21 10.11
CA ILE A 331 -23.70 27.45 10.99
C ILE A 331 -23.02 27.13 12.32
N GLY A 332 -23.80 26.84 13.35
CA GLY A 332 -23.27 26.30 14.60
C GLY A 332 -22.73 24.88 14.40
N LEU A 333 -21.57 24.61 15.01
CA LEU A 333 -20.98 23.28 15.13
C LEU A 333 -21.03 22.85 16.59
N SER A 334 -21.12 21.54 16.84
CA SER A 334 -21.00 20.97 18.17
C SER A 334 -19.57 21.10 18.74
N ALA A 335 -19.41 20.74 20.02
CA ALA A 335 -18.11 20.36 20.55
C ALA A 335 -17.54 19.16 19.77
N PRO A 336 -16.21 18.89 19.84
CA PRO A 336 -15.65 17.69 19.24
C PRO A 336 -16.40 16.42 19.67
N VAL A 337 -16.57 15.49 18.74
CA VAL A 337 -17.32 14.24 18.93
C VAL A 337 -16.42 13.03 18.69
N GLU A 338 -16.73 11.96 19.40
CA GLU A 338 -16.11 10.65 19.17
C GLU A 338 -16.66 10.00 17.88
N PRO A 339 -15.83 9.21 17.17
CA PRO A 339 -16.30 8.39 16.05
C PRO A 339 -17.41 7.42 16.46
N PRO A 340 -18.35 7.10 15.55
CA PRO A 340 -19.35 6.07 15.81
C PRO A 340 -18.70 4.69 15.92
N ALA A 341 -19.14 3.88 16.88
CA ALA A 341 -18.72 2.49 16.98
C ALA A 341 -19.40 1.61 15.92
N THR A 342 -18.63 0.71 15.31
CA THR A 342 -19.13 -0.31 14.39
C THR A 342 -18.39 -1.62 14.61
N THR A 343 -19.03 -2.74 14.30
CA THR A 343 -18.38 -4.05 14.29
C THR A 343 -18.32 -4.54 12.85
N PRO A 344 -17.13 -4.75 12.27
CA PRO A 344 -16.99 -5.35 10.96
C PRO A 344 -17.65 -6.72 10.92
N ALA A 345 -18.58 -6.91 9.98
CA ALA A 345 -19.27 -8.17 9.79
C ALA A 345 -19.77 -8.28 8.34
N TYR A 346 -19.76 -9.49 7.81
CA TYR A 346 -20.37 -9.80 6.52
C TYR A 346 -21.24 -11.06 6.63
N SER A 347 -22.47 -11.00 6.11
CA SER A 347 -23.42 -12.11 6.22
C SER A 347 -23.16 -13.19 5.17
N GLY A 348 -23.43 -14.45 5.52
CA GLY A 348 -23.43 -15.58 4.57
C GLY A 348 -22.07 -16.22 4.31
N VAL A 349 -21.01 -15.77 4.98
CA VAL A 349 -19.65 -16.35 4.91
C VAL A 349 -19.30 -17.22 6.12
N ALA A 350 -20.06 -17.13 7.21
CA ALA A 350 -19.84 -17.86 8.45
C ALA A 350 -21.01 -18.81 8.78
N GLY A 351 -20.72 -19.87 9.55
CA GLY A 351 -21.68 -20.87 10.00
C GLY A 351 -21.56 -22.23 9.27
N PRO A 352 -22.32 -23.27 9.69
CA PRO A 352 -22.22 -24.63 9.13
C PRO A 352 -22.55 -24.73 7.64
N GLU A 353 -23.43 -23.84 7.16
CA GLU A 353 -23.84 -23.73 5.75
C GLU A 353 -22.97 -22.75 4.95
N GLY A 354 -21.93 -22.18 5.57
CA GLY A 354 -20.99 -21.26 4.93
C GLY A 354 -20.03 -21.97 3.96
N PRO A 355 -19.38 -21.21 3.05
CA PRO A 355 -18.39 -21.77 2.14
C PRO A 355 -17.19 -22.32 2.92
N ARG A 356 -16.62 -23.44 2.44
CA ARG A 356 -15.34 -23.95 2.93
C ARG A 356 -14.22 -23.27 2.17
N ILE A 357 -13.60 -22.26 2.78
CA ILE A 357 -12.64 -21.37 2.13
C ILE A 357 -11.22 -21.84 2.37
N GLY A 358 -10.49 -22.12 1.29
CA GLY A 358 -9.05 -22.28 1.29
C GLY A 358 -8.37 -20.97 0.89
N LEU A 359 -7.50 -20.43 1.74
CA LEU A 359 -6.63 -19.31 1.38
C LEU A 359 -5.25 -19.85 1.04
N TYR A 360 -4.83 -19.71 -0.21
CA TYR A 360 -3.53 -20.20 -0.63
C TYR A 360 -2.41 -19.39 0.05
N ARG A 361 -1.44 -20.10 0.62
CA ARG A 361 -0.28 -19.53 1.30
C ARG A 361 0.98 -20.21 0.79
N SER A 362 1.63 -19.60 -0.19
CA SER A 362 2.90 -20.10 -0.71
C SER A 362 3.99 -20.08 0.37
N TYR A 363 4.94 -21.00 0.28
CA TYR A 363 6.20 -20.92 1.01
C TYR A 363 7.06 -19.73 0.56
N ASP A 364 6.88 -19.26 -0.68
CA ASP A 364 7.40 -17.96 -1.10
C ASP A 364 6.45 -16.87 -0.62
N ALA A 365 6.84 -16.18 0.46
CA ALA A 365 5.90 -15.46 1.30
C ALA A 365 5.31 -14.22 0.61
N SER A 366 4.00 -14.23 0.35
CA SER A 366 3.26 -13.07 -0.19
C SER A 366 2.71 -12.18 0.93
N MET A 367 3.01 -10.87 0.89
CA MET A 367 2.40 -9.90 1.82
C MET A 367 0.89 -9.77 1.61
N ASP A 368 0.40 -9.89 0.36
CA ASP A 368 -1.03 -9.81 0.06
C ASP A 368 -1.81 -10.99 0.66
N GLU A 369 -1.19 -12.17 0.76
CA GLU A 369 -1.75 -13.31 1.51
C GLU A 369 -2.00 -12.93 2.97
N GLY A 370 -0.99 -12.34 3.61
CA GLY A 370 -1.09 -11.96 5.02
C GLY A 370 -2.09 -10.83 5.24
N TRP A 371 -2.20 -9.87 4.32
CA TRP A 371 -3.28 -8.87 4.34
C TRP A 371 -4.65 -9.48 4.13
N THR A 372 -4.77 -10.50 3.29
CA THR A 372 -6.03 -11.23 3.11
C THR A 372 -6.44 -11.95 4.39
N ARG A 373 -5.50 -12.59 5.10
CA ARG A 373 -5.73 -13.14 6.44
C ARG A 373 -6.19 -12.07 7.42
N TRP A 374 -5.52 -10.92 7.46
CA TRP A 374 -5.90 -9.82 8.35
C TRP A 374 -7.34 -9.37 8.11
N VAL A 375 -7.74 -9.20 6.85
CA VAL A 375 -9.13 -8.85 6.50
C VAL A 375 -10.10 -9.94 6.92
N PHE A 376 -9.77 -11.21 6.69
CA PHE A 376 -10.64 -12.33 7.07
C PHE A 376 -10.80 -12.44 8.58
N ASP A 377 -9.72 -12.33 9.34
CA ASP A 377 -9.76 -12.35 10.81
C ASP A 377 -10.57 -11.16 11.35
N THR A 378 -10.34 -9.95 10.82
CA THR A 378 -11.05 -8.71 11.23
C THR A 378 -12.56 -8.79 10.93
N TRP A 379 -12.94 -9.42 9.82
CA TRP A 379 -14.33 -9.54 9.37
C TRP A 379 -14.97 -10.87 9.76
N HIS A 380 -14.28 -11.68 10.57
CA HIS A 380 -14.74 -12.98 11.07
C HIS A 380 -15.12 -13.97 9.94
N VAL A 381 -14.36 -13.97 8.84
CA VAL A 381 -14.49 -14.92 7.73
C VAL A 381 -13.67 -16.17 8.06
N PRO A 382 -14.28 -17.35 8.23
CA PRO A 382 -13.53 -18.58 8.49
C PRO A 382 -12.78 -19.04 7.24
N TYR A 383 -11.50 -19.40 7.39
CA TYR A 383 -10.67 -19.94 6.32
C TYR A 383 -9.69 -21.00 6.84
N VAL A 384 -9.10 -21.75 5.91
CA VAL A 384 -7.97 -22.65 6.15
C VAL A 384 -6.83 -22.22 5.23
N SER A 385 -5.64 -21.98 5.79
CA SER A 385 -4.44 -21.76 4.97
C SER A 385 -4.04 -23.03 4.24
N VAL A 386 -3.81 -22.93 2.93
CA VAL A 386 -3.48 -24.06 2.04
C VAL A 386 -2.10 -23.81 1.43
N VAL A 387 -1.11 -24.57 1.88
CA VAL A 387 0.28 -24.46 1.39
C VAL A 387 0.52 -25.27 0.11
N ASP A 388 1.62 -24.99 -0.60
CA ASP A 388 1.95 -25.59 -1.89
C ASP A 388 1.82 -27.13 -1.88
N SER A 389 2.35 -27.79 -0.84
CA SER A 389 2.31 -29.25 -0.72
C SER A 389 0.89 -29.82 -0.59
N VAL A 390 -0.04 -29.07 0.00
CA VAL A 390 -1.46 -29.49 0.10
C VAL A 390 -2.15 -29.35 -1.24
N VAL A 391 -1.88 -28.26 -1.98
CA VAL A 391 -2.44 -28.08 -3.32
C VAL A 391 -1.96 -29.17 -4.27
N ARG A 392 -0.66 -29.45 -4.28
CA ARG A 392 -0.05 -30.53 -5.09
C ARG A 392 -0.63 -31.92 -4.78
N ALA A 393 -1.00 -32.18 -3.52
CA ALA A 393 -1.62 -33.45 -3.13
C ALA A 393 -3.04 -33.65 -3.69
N GLY A 394 -3.71 -32.57 -4.14
CA GLY A 394 -5.03 -32.61 -4.77
C GLY A 394 -6.19 -32.89 -3.81
N LYS A 395 -7.30 -33.44 -4.34
CA LYS A 395 -8.57 -33.68 -3.62
C LYS A 395 -9.14 -32.41 -2.95
N LEU A 396 -8.96 -31.27 -3.61
CA LEU A 396 -9.32 -29.95 -3.09
C LEU A 396 -10.84 -29.80 -2.88
N ALA A 397 -11.66 -30.31 -3.81
CA ALA A 397 -13.12 -30.21 -3.72
C ALA A 397 -13.73 -30.94 -2.51
N ALA A 398 -13.02 -31.93 -1.96
CA ALA A 398 -13.44 -32.62 -0.74
C ALA A 398 -13.32 -31.73 0.50
N GLN A 399 -12.43 -30.73 0.47
CA GLN A 399 -12.13 -29.86 1.60
C GLN A 399 -12.70 -28.46 1.41
N PHE A 400 -12.69 -27.95 0.18
CA PHE A 400 -13.00 -26.56 -0.13
C PHE A 400 -14.14 -26.45 -1.13
N THR A 401 -14.91 -25.37 -1.02
CA THR A 401 -15.84 -24.92 -2.07
C THR A 401 -15.27 -23.71 -2.81
N VAL A 402 -14.39 -22.95 -2.14
CA VAL A 402 -13.71 -21.78 -2.71
C VAL A 402 -12.23 -21.84 -2.36
N ILE A 403 -11.36 -21.54 -3.33
CA ILE A 403 -9.93 -21.31 -3.11
C ILE A 403 -9.57 -19.91 -3.59
N ILE A 404 -8.81 -19.18 -2.79
CA ILE A 404 -8.31 -17.85 -3.13
C ILE A 404 -6.81 -17.93 -3.37
N LEU A 405 -6.36 -17.35 -4.48
CA LEU A 405 -4.96 -17.07 -4.79
C LEU A 405 -4.73 -15.56 -4.56
N PRO A 406 -3.99 -15.17 -3.50
CA PRO A 406 -3.60 -13.78 -3.25
C PRO A 406 -2.72 -13.21 -4.37
N ASP A 407 -2.53 -11.90 -4.37
CA ASP A 407 -1.60 -11.23 -5.29
C ASP A 407 -0.17 -11.80 -5.11
N GLN A 408 0.32 -12.40 -6.18
CA GLN A 408 1.66 -13.00 -6.27
C GLN A 408 1.99 -13.24 -7.74
N ALA A 409 3.26 -13.08 -8.14
CA ALA A 409 3.63 -13.19 -9.54
C ALA A 409 3.41 -14.63 -10.06
N PRO A 410 3.06 -14.82 -11.35
CA PRO A 410 2.85 -16.16 -11.90
C PRO A 410 4.04 -17.11 -11.76
N ASP A 411 5.26 -16.57 -11.85
CA ASP A 411 6.50 -17.34 -11.69
C ASP A 411 6.67 -17.82 -10.24
N GLU A 412 6.49 -16.94 -9.27
CA GLU A 412 6.53 -17.26 -7.83
C GLU A 412 5.48 -18.31 -7.47
N LEU A 413 4.25 -18.19 -7.99
CA LEU A 413 3.19 -19.18 -7.79
C LEU A 413 3.54 -20.55 -8.38
N LEU A 414 4.13 -20.58 -9.57
CA LEU A 414 4.42 -21.82 -10.28
C LEU A 414 5.68 -22.51 -9.74
N ASN A 415 6.77 -21.75 -9.64
CA ASN A 415 8.11 -22.25 -9.37
C ASN A 415 8.50 -22.13 -7.89
N GLY A 416 7.97 -21.13 -7.17
CA GLY A 416 8.20 -20.92 -5.74
C GLY A 416 9.67 -20.81 -5.36
N LEU A 417 9.97 -21.14 -4.10
CA LEU A 417 11.32 -21.04 -3.57
C LEU A 417 12.31 -22.01 -4.25
N PRO A 418 13.57 -21.61 -4.43
CA PRO A 418 14.56 -22.40 -5.13
C PRO A 418 15.05 -23.60 -4.28
N HIS A 419 15.74 -24.54 -4.92
CA HIS A 419 16.11 -25.85 -4.34
C HIS A 419 17.08 -25.82 -3.15
N GLU A 420 17.72 -24.68 -2.89
CA GLU A 420 18.57 -24.42 -1.76
C GLU A 420 17.80 -24.48 -0.44
N TYR A 421 16.49 -24.20 -0.49
CA TYR A 421 15.60 -24.30 0.66
C TYR A 421 15.39 -25.77 1.08
N PRO A 422 15.43 -26.08 2.39
CA PRO A 422 15.16 -27.43 2.87
C PRO A 422 13.70 -27.82 2.63
N ALA A 423 13.44 -29.13 2.56
CA ALA A 423 12.06 -29.62 2.54
C ALA A 423 11.28 -29.15 3.78
N PRO A 424 9.99 -28.79 3.63
CA PRO A 424 9.13 -28.92 2.45
C PRO A 424 9.07 -27.67 1.55
N TYR A 425 9.95 -26.68 1.75
CA TYR A 425 9.74 -25.31 1.27
C TYR A 425 10.07 -25.08 -0.22
N ALA A 426 11.04 -25.82 -0.76
CA ALA A 426 11.42 -25.68 -2.16
C ALA A 426 10.27 -26.05 -3.12
N GLY A 427 10.08 -25.24 -4.16
CA GLY A 427 9.09 -25.43 -5.21
C GLY A 427 7.71 -24.84 -4.92
N GLY A 428 7.11 -24.25 -5.94
CA GLY A 428 5.74 -23.70 -5.93
C GLY A 428 4.67 -24.72 -6.31
N LEU A 429 3.53 -24.27 -6.83
CA LEU A 429 2.43 -25.15 -7.25
C LEU A 429 2.86 -26.23 -8.24
N GLY A 430 3.74 -25.88 -9.18
CA GLY A 430 4.17 -26.75 -10.26
C GLY A 430 3.02 -27.30 -11.11
N ALA A 431 3.35 -28.26 -11.98
CA ALA A 431 2.35 -28.88 -12.87
C ALA A 431 1.24 -29.62 -12.11
N ASP A 432 1.58 -30.27 -10.99
CA ASP A 432 0.61 -31.01 -10.17
C ASP A 432 -0.37 -30.08 -9.46
N GLY A 433 0.09 -28.96 -8.91
CA GLY A 433 -0.77 -27.95 -8.31
C GLY A 433 -1.70 -27.29 -9.34
N VAL A 434 -1.17 -26.94 -10.52
CA VAL A 434 -1.99 -26.43 -11.64
C VAL A 434 -3.08 -27.43 -12.04
N LYS A 435 -2.71 -28.71 -12.19
CA LYS A 435 -3.67 -29.78 -12.50
C LYS A 435 -4.74 -29.91 -11.41
N ALA A 436 -4.34 -29.84 -10.14
CA ALA A 436 -5.26 -29.93 -9.01
C ALA A 436 -6.25 -28.74 -8.95
N LEU A 437 -5.78 -27.51 -9.18
CA LEU A 437 -6.63 -26.32 -9.24
C LEU A 437 -7.60 -26.37 -10.42
N ARG A 438 -7.15 -26.81 -11.59
CA ARG A 438 -8.01 -27.01 -12.76
C ARG A 438 -9.09 -28.05 -12.48
N GLN A 439 -8.73 -29.19 -11.87
CA GLN A 439 -9.69 -30.23 -11.50
C GLN A 439 -10.71 -29.70 -10.47
N PHE A 440 -10.25 -28.95 -9.46
CA PHE A 440 -11.12 -28.32 -8.47
C PHE A 440 -12.21 -27.43 -9.11
N VAL A 441 -11.84 -26.61 -10.08
CA VAL A 441 -12.79 -25.76 -10.80
C VAL A 441 -13.73 -26.63 -11.65
N GLN A 442 -13.21 -27.62 -12.36
CA GLN A 442 -14.03 -28.54 -13.17
C GLN A 442 -15.08 -29.28 -12.33
N ASP A 443 -14.74 -29.63 -11.09
CA ASP A 443 -15.60 -30.34 -10.13
C ASP A 443 -16.64 -29.44 -9.45
N GLY A 444 -16.74 -28.16 -9.83
CA GLY A 444 -17.74 -27.23 -9.29
C GLY A 444 -17.21 -26.21 -8.28
N GLY A 445 -15.90 -26.22 -8.00
CA GLY A 445 -15.26 -25.25 -7.13
C GLY A 445 -15.20 -23.84 -7.73
N THR A 446 -15.08 -22.84 -6.86
CA THR A 446 -14.82 -21.45 -7.25
C THR A 446 -13.36 -21.09 -6.94
N LEU A 447 -12.58 -20.75 -7.97
CA LEU A 447 -11.24 -20.21 -7.81
C LEU A 447 -11.29 -18.69 -7.90
N VAL A 448 -10.77 -17.98 -6.91
CA VAL A 448 -10.68 -16.52 -6.88
C VAL A 448 -9.22 -16.14 -6.99
N ALA A 449 -8.84 -15.36 -8.01
CA ALA A 449 -7.47 -14.91 -8.19
C ALA A 449 -7.40 -13.38 -8.09
N LEU A 450 -6.45 -12.89 -7.31
CA LEU A 450 -6.29 -11.47 -7.01
C LEU A 450 -5.11 -10.90 -7.79
N ASN A 451 -5.33 -9.78 -8.46
CA ASN A 451 -4.32 -9.01 -9.16
C ASN A 451 -3.40 -9.87 -10.05
N ASP A 452 -2.11 -10.05 -9.73
CA ASP A 452 -1.19 -10.82 -10.59
C ASP A 452 -1.44 -12.32 -10.60
N ALA A 453 -2.04 -12.89 -9.55
CA ALA A 453 -2.49 -14.28 -9.58
C ALA A 453 -3.58 -14.52 -10.63
N SER A 454 -4.29 -13.47 -11.08
CA SER A 454 -5.23 -13.59 -12.20
C SER A 454 -4.52 -13.89 -13.53
N ARG A 455 -3.27 -13.43 -13.71
CA ARG A 455 -2.45 -13.79 -14.89
C ARG A 455 -2.11 -15.28 -14.86
N PHE A 456 -1.64 -15.76 -13.71
CA PHE A 456 -1.41 -17.19 -13.48
C PHE A 456 -2.65 -18.02 -13.78
N ALA A 457 -3.80 -17.66 -13.21
CA ALA A 457 -5.04 -18.40 -13.42
C ALA A 457 -5.50 -18.36 -14.89
N ALA A 458 -5.44 -17.21 -15.55
CA ALA A 458 -5.80 -17.08 -16.96
C ALA A 458 -4.95 -17.98 -17.87
N GLU A 459 -3.64 -17.98 -17.68
CA GLU A 459 -2.69 -18.75 -18.50
C GLU A 459 -2.73 -20.25 -18.16
N GLN A 460 -2.56 -20.60 -16.88
CA GLN A 460 -2.40 -21.99 -16.45
C GLN A 460 -3.70 -22.79 -16.53
N LEU A 461 -4.88 -22.16 -16.47
CA LEU A 461 -6.17 -22.83 -16.66
C LEU A 461 -6.71 -22.68 -18.10
N LEU A 462 -5.97 -22.01 -18.99
CA LEU A 462 -6.34 -21.78 -20.40
C LEU A 462 -7.72 -21.11 -20.52
N LEU A 463 -7.94 -20.06 -19.73
CA LEU A 463 -9.22 -19.35 -19.69
C LEU A 463 -9.39 -18.48 -20.96
N PRO A 464 -10.62 -18.32 -21.50
CA PRO A 464 -10.88 -17.53 -22.70
C PRO A 464 -10.89 -16.02 -22.42
N VAL A 465 -9.83 -15.52 -21.79
CA VAL A 465 -9.59 -14.11 -21.49
C VAL A 465 -8.20 -13.71 -21.98
N ARG A 466 -8.05 -12.47 -22.42
CA ARG A 466 -6.76 -11.89 -22.80
C ARG A 466 -6.39 -10.76 -21.85
N ASN A 467 -5.19 -10.81 -21.26
CA ASN A 467 -4.61 -9.66 -20.58
C ASN A 467 -4.09 -8.67 -21.63
N VAL A 468 -4.69 -7.47 -21.71
CA VAL A 468 -4.28 -6.45 -22.69
C VAL A 468 -2.97 -5.75 -22.33
N LEU A 469 -2.51 -5.92 -21.10
CA LEU A 469 -1.23 -5.36 -20.60
C LEU A 469 -0.09 -6.38 -20.66
N ALA A 470 -0.31 -7.57 -21.21
CA ALA A 470 0.75 -8.56 -21.35
C ALA A 470 1.85 -8.05 -22.29
N GLY A 471 3.09 -7.97 -21.78
CA GLY A 471 4.25 -7.50 -22.54
C GLY A 471 4.28 -5.99 -22.81
N VAL A 472 3.39 -5.20 -22.21
CA VAL A 472 3.42 -3.73 -22.27
C VAL A 472 4.49 -3.23 -21.31
N ALA A 473 5.41 -2.41 -21.79
CA ALA A 473 6.48 -1.84 -20.97
C ALA A 473 5.98 -0.67 -20.10
N ASP A 474 6.68 -0.38 -19.00
CA ASP A 474 6.31 0.70 -18.06
C ASP A 474 6.34 2.10 -18.71
N ASP A 475 7.11 2.30 -19.78
CA ASP A 475 7.08 3.56 -20.55
C ASP A 475 5.88 3.66 -21.51
N GLU A 476 5.16 2.57 -21.75
CA GLU A 476 3.91 2.52 -22.53
C GLU A 476 2.64 2.51 -21.67
N PHE A 477 2.71 2.05 -20.42
CA PHE A 477 1.64 2.14 -19.42
C PHE A 477 2.22 1.92 -18.01
N TYR A 478 1.98 2.86 -17.09
CA TYR A 478 2.44 2.73 -15.70
C TYR A 478 1.52 3.44 -14.72
N ALA A 479 1.26 2.80 -13.59
CA ALA A 479 0.50 3.36 -12.47
C ALA A 479 0.92 2.65 -11.17
N PRO A 480 1.86 3.23 -10.40
CA PRO A 480 2.33 2.66 -9.15
C PRO A 480 1.39 3.08 -8.02
N GLY A 481 0.37 2.28 -7.73
CA GLY A 481 -0.59 2.54 -6.66
C GLY A 481 -1.46 3.77 -6.93
N SER A 482 -2.54 3.56 -7.68
CA SER A 482 -3.52 4.59 -8.05
C SER A 482 -4.94 4.11 -7.82
N ILE A 483 -5.86 5.05 -7.57
CA ILE A 483 -7.27 4.72 -7.42
C ILE A 483 -7.96 5.00 -8.76
N PHE A 484 -8.42 3.93 -9.41
CA PHE A 484 -9.17 4.01 -10.66
C PHE A 484 -10.67 3.91 -10.42
N ARG A 485 -11.45 4.51 -11.31
CA ARG A 485 -12.91 4.35 -11.36
C ARG A 485 -13.25 2.96 -11.88
N LEU A 486 -14.22 2.31 -11.25
CA LEU A 486 -14.74 1.01 -11.65
C LEU A 486 -16.25 1.13 -11.92
N GLU A 487 -16.68 0.69 -13.10
CA GLU A 487 -18.09 0.62 -13.49
C GLU A 487 -18.57 -0.84 -13.38
N LEU A 488 -19.66 -1.07 -12.63
CA LEU A 488 -20.10 -2.41 -12.20
C LEU A 488 -21.44 -2.82 -12.80
N ASP A 489 -21.54 -4.07 -13.26
CA ASP A 489 -22.79 -4.76 -13.54
C ASP A 489 -23.45 -5.21 -12.23
N THR A 490 -24.26 -4.34 -11.64
CA THR A 490 -24.97 -4.59 -10.37
C THR A 490 -26.03 -5.69 -10.45
N ALA A 491 -26.39 -6.17 -11.65
CA ALA A 491 -27.24 -7.34 -11.82
C ALA A 491 -26.48 -8.66 -11.61
N ALA A 492 -25.14 -8.63 -11.57
CA ALA A 492 -24.35 -9.81 -11.29
C ALA A 492 -24.35 -10.15 -9.79
N PRO A 493 -24.46 -11.44 -9.40
CA PRO A 493 -24.36 -11.85 -8.01
C PRO A 493 -23.08 -11.36 -7.31
N LEU A 494 -21.97 -11.26 -8.06
CA LEU A 494 -20.69 -10.79 -7.56
C LEU A 494 -20.69 -9.31 -7.15
N ALA A 495 -21.51 -8.48 -7.81
CA ALA A 495 -21.66 -7.05 -7.50
C ALA A 495 -22.92 -6.75 -6.66
N ARG A 496 -23.50 -7.75 -6.00
CA ARG A 496 -24.69 -7.58 -5.16
C ARG A 496 -24.42 -6.57 -4.04
N GLY A 497 -25.30 -5.58 -3.92
CA GLY A 497 -25.19 -4.53 -2.90
C GLY A 497 -24.18 -3.44 -3.21
N MET A 498 -23.50 -3.51 -4.37
CA MET A 498 -22.57 -2.48 -4.81
C MET A 498 -23.31 -1.36 -5.56
N PRO A 499 -22.83 -0.10 -5.47
CA PRO A 499 -23.22 0.94 -6.40
C PRO A 499 -22.75 0.63 -7.83
N ALA A 500 -23.38 1.25 -8.84
CA ALA A 500 -22.98 1.10 -10.25
C ALA A 500 -21.57 1.64 -10.56
N GLN A 501 -21.06 2.53 -9.71
CA GLN A 501 -19.69 3.02 -9.75
C GLN A 501 -19.02 2.81 -8.40
N SER A 502 -17.82 2.24 -8.44
CA SER A 502 -16.94 2.05 -7.28
C SER A 502 -15.51 2.40 -7.69
N VAL A 503 -14.53 1.90 -6.93
CA VAL A 503 -13.11 2.12 -7.14
C VAL A 503 -12.37 0.81 -7.35
N ALA A 504 -11.16 0.88 -7.89
CA ALA A 504 -10.19 -0.20 -7.90
C ALA A 504 -8.83 0.38 -7.46
N TRP A 505 -8.18 -0.27 -6.49
CA TRP A 505 -6.77 0.00 -6.19
C TRP A 505 -5.91 -0.68 -7.25
N TYR A 506 -5.42 0.09 -8.21
CA TYR A 506 -4.58 -0.42 -9.28
C TYR A 506 -3.10 -0.29 -8.92
N GLU A 507 -2.39 -1.42 -8.95
CA GLU A 507 -0.94 -1.48 -8.83
C GLU A 507 -0.46 -2.77 -9.51
N GLY A 508 0.18 -2.62 -10.67
CA GLY A 508 0.76 -3.73 -11.42
C GLY A 508 -0.21 -4.74 -12.04
N GLY A 509 -1.54 -4.61 -11.82
CA GLY A 509 -2.53 -5.64 -12.17
C GLY A 509 -2.86 -5.80 -13.66
N PRO A 510 -3.48 -6.93 -14.08
CA PRO A 510 -3.95 -7.13 -15.44
C PRO A 510 -5.25 -6.37 -15.76
N ALA A 511 -5.51 -6.16 -17.05
CA ALA A 511 -6.80 -5.71 -17.57
C ALA A 511 -7.25 -6.66 -18.69
N PHE A 512 -8.53 -7.03 -18.72
CA PHE A 512 -9.00 -8.16 -19.51
C PHE A 512 -9.87 -7.78 -20.71
N GLU A 513 -9.78 -8.61 -21.74
CA GLU A 513 -10.79 -8.77 -22.78
C GLU A 513 -11.35 -10.19 -22.75
N ALA A 514 -12.67 -10.30 -22.89
CA ALA A 514 -13.35 -11.58 -23.02
C ALA A 514 -13.21 -12.10 -24.46
N LEU A 515 -12.68 -13.31 -24.64
CA LEU A 515 -12.55 -13.95 -25.95
C LEU A 515 -13.77 -14.82 -26.29
N ASP A 516 -14.53 -15.25 -25.28
CA ASP A 516 -15.77 -15.99 -25.42
C ASP A 516 -16.83 -15.44 -24.46
N SER A 517 -17.81 -14.71 -24.99
CA SER A 517 -18.90 -14.11 -24.20
C SER A 517 -19.90 -15.12 -23.65
N SER A 518 -19.88 -16.37 -24.12
CA SER A 518 -20.71 -17.45 -23.56
C SER A 518 -20.11 -18.04 -22.28
N ALA A 519 -18.78 -17.93 -22.12
CA ALA A 519 -18.04 -18.42 -20.97
C ALA A 519 -17.64 -17.31 -19.99
N VAL A 520 -17.43 -16.08 -20.47
CA VAL A 520 -16.93 -14.95 -19.68
C VAL A 520 -18.00 -13.90 -19.48
N ARG A 521 -18.31 -13.59 -18.21
CA ARG A 521 -19.12 -12.45 -17.81
C ARG A 521 -18.22 -11.33 -17.29
N VAL A 522 -18.31 -10.15 -17.89
CA VAL A 522 -17.65 -8.95 -17.37
C VAL A 522 -18.52 -8.35 -16.28
N ILE A 523 -17.96 -8.23 -15.08
CA ILE A 523 -18.64 -7.72 -13.89
C ILE A 523 -18.24 -6.28 -13.62
N GLY A 524 -16.96 -5.96 -13.82
CA GLY A 524 -16.41 -4.63 -13.61
C GLY A 524 -15.51 -4.20 -14.75
N ARG A 525 -15.61 -2.93 -15.15
CA ARG A 525 -14.85 -2.34 -16.27
C ARG A 525 -14.32 -0.97 -15.90
N TYR A 526 -13.17 -0.59 -16.43
CA TYR A 526 -12.74 0.80 -16.42
C TYR A 526 -13.59 1.64 -17.39
N PRO A 527 -13.82 2.93 -17.12
CA PRO A 527 -14.55 3.82 -18.04
C PRO A 527 -13.96 3.78 -19.45
N THR A 528 -14.81 3.89 -20.47
CA THR A 528 -14.36 3.96 -21.88
C THR A 528 -13.64 5.26 -22.21
N ASP A 529 -13.92 6.32 -21.45
CA ASP A 529 -13.25 7.61 -21.54
C ASP A 529 -11.99 7.58 -20.67
N ALA A 530 -10.82 7.64 -21.30
CA ALA A 530 -9.52 7.52 -20.65
C ALA A 530 -9.31 8.59 -19.57
N ASP A 531 -9.81 9.81 -19.78
CA ASP A 531 -9.69 10.93 -18.84
C ASP A 531 -10.50 10.71 -17.55
N LYS A 532 -11.40 9.72 -17.54
CA LYS A 532 -12.25 9.36 -16.40
C LYS A 532 -11.76 8.15 -15.64
N VAL A 533 -10.68 7.51 -16.08
CA VAL A 533 -10.13 6.31 -15.43
C VAL A 533 -9.53 6.67 -14.07
N LEU A 534 -8.66 7.67 -14.01
CA LEU A 534 -8.00 8.09 -12.76
C LEU A 534 -8.95 8.88 -11.86
N LEU A 535 -9.11 8.44 -10.61
CA LEU A 535 -9.78 9.22 -9.56
C LEU A 535 -8.79 9.92 -8.63
N SER A 536 -7.66 9.28 -8.35
CA SER A 536 -6.61 9.80 -7.47
C SER A 536 -5.27 9.12 -7.76
N GLY A 537 -4.18 9.89 -7.71
CA GLY A 537 -2.81 9.43 -7.92
C GLY A 537 -2.26 9.83 -9.29
N TRP A 538 -1.65 8.89 -9.98
CA TRP A 538 -1.00 9.09 -11.28
C TRP A 538 -1.24 7.91 -12.23
N VAL A 539 -1.29 8.18 -13.53
CA VAL A 539 -1.27 7.13 -14.55
C VAL A 539 -0.64 7.65 -15.83
N LEU A 540 0.22 6.84 -16.43
CA LEU A 540 0.75 7.01 -17.76
C LEU A 540 -0.08 6.19 -18.75
N HIS A 541 -0.55 6.84 -19.81
CA HIS A 541 -1.29 6.22 -20.91
C HIS A 541 -2.60 5.48 -20.49
N PRO A 542 -3.54 6.13 -19.78
CA PRO A 542 -4.79 5.49 -19.32
C PRO A 542 -5.64 4.91 -20.47
N GLU A 543 -5.45 5.38 -21.71
CA GLU A 543 -6.09 4.83 -22.91
C GLU A 543 -5.82 3.35 -23.15
N ARG A 544 -4.72 2.79 -22.61
CA ARG A 544 -4.40 1.37 -22.72
C ARG A 544 -5.39 0.47 -21.97
N ILE A 545 -6.00 0.97 -20.89
CA ILE A 545 -6.95 0.23 -20.06
C ILE A 545 -8.39 0.74 -20.16
N ALA A 546 -8.61 1.90 -20.79
CA ALA A 546 -9.95 2.46 -20.97
C ALA A 546 -10.91 1.46 -21.64
N GLY A 547 -12.07 1.25 -21.03
CA GLY A 547 -13.08 0.28 -21.49
C GLY A 547 -12.70 -1.19 -21.32
N LYS A 548 -11.57 -1.53 -20.71
CA LYS A 548 -11.16 -2.92 -20.47
C LYS A 548 -11.74 -3.44 -19.16
N ALA A 549 -11.97 -4.76 -19.09
CA ALA A 549 -12.53 -5.37 -17.90
C ALA A 549 -11.49 -5.42 -16.78
N ALA A 550 -11.92 -5.08 -15.57
CA ALA A 550 -11.10 -5.15 -14.36
C ALA A 550 -11.54 -6.28 -13.42
N LEU A 551 -12.76 -6.80 -13.61
CA LEU A 551 -13.31 -7.93 -12.86
C LEU A 551 -14.15 -8.80 -13.79
N VAL A 552 -13.78 -10.07 -13.92
CA VAL A 552 -14.49 -11.04 -14.76
C VAL A 552 -14.78 -12.33 -14.02
N GLU A 553 -15.91 -12.95 -14.35
CA GLU A 553 -16.27 -14.30 -13.94
C GLU A 553 -16.22 -15.20 -15.18
N VAL A 554 -15.48 -16.32 -15.09
CA VAL A 554 -15.27 -17.28 -16.18
C VAL A 554 -15.84 -18.62 -15.78
N LYS A 555 -16.80 -19.14 -16.55
CA LYS A 555 -17.32 -20.50 -16.38
C LYS A 555 -16.33 -21.52 -16.93
N GLN A 556 -15.99 -22.55 -16.15
CA GLN A 556 -15.15 -23.66 -16.60
C GLN A 556 -15.61 -24.96 -15.94
N GLY A 557 -15.99 -25.95 -16.75
CA GLY A 557 -16.63 -27.17 -16.24
C GLY A 557 -17.93 -26.85 -15.49
N SER A 558 -18.10 -27.43 -14.30
CA SER A 558 -19.23 -27.16 -13.42
C SER A 558 -18.98 -25.98 -12.46
N GLY A 559 -17.75 -25.48 -12.38
CA GLY A 559 -17.35 -24.39 -11.51
C GLY A 559 -17.05 -23.09 -12.25
N ARG A 560 -16.26 -22.23 -11.61
CA ARG A 560 -15.93 -20.91 -12.14
C ARG A 560 -14.61 -20.38 -11.60
N VAL A 561 -14.04 -19.42 -12.33
CA VAL A 561 -12.89 -18.64 -11.92
C VAL A 561 -13.28 -17.16 -11.88
N VAL A 562 -13.00 -16.47 -10.78
CA VAL A 562 -13.16 -15.03 -10.64
C VAL A 562 -11.78 -14.39 -10.71
N LEU A 563 -11.59 -13.49 -11.67
CA LEU A 563 -10.32 -12.79 -11.88
C LEU A 563 -10.48 -11.32 -11.51
N PHE A 564 -9.76 -10.89 -10.48
CA PHE A 564 -9.62 -9.47 -10.15
C PHE A 564 -8.34 -8.93 -10.79
N GLY A 565 -8.45 -7.85 -11.57
CA GLY A 565 -7.32 -7.11 -12.13
C GLY A 565 -6.76 -6.04 -11.18
N PHE A 566 -7.11 -6.15 -9.90
CA PHE A 566 -6.76 -5.24 -8.82
C PHE A 566 -6.83 -5.99 -7.48
N ARG A 567 -6.34 -5.40 -6.40
CA ARG A 567 -6.47 -5.97 -5.04
C ARG A 567 -7.73 -5.42 -4.36
N PRO A 568 -8.84 -6.19 -4.26
CA PRO A 568 -10.08 -5.69 -3.66
C PRO A 568 -9.97 -5.43 -2.16
N GLN A 569 -8.93 -5.96 -1.50
CA GLN A 569 -8.68 -5.88 -0.07
C GLN A 569 -7.44 -5.05 0.32
N TYR A 570 -6.78 -4.41 -0.66
CA TYR A 570 -5.48 -3.71 -0.54
C TYR A 570 -5.20 -3.17 0.87
N ARG A 571 -4.20 -3.75 1.54
CA ARG A 571 -3.70 -3.37 2.86
C ARG A 571 -4.74 -3.13 3.94
N GLY A 572 -5.91 -3.77 3.86
CA GLY A 572 -6.99 -3.51 4.82
C GLY A 572 -7.74 -2.18 4.61
N GLN A 573 -7.47 -1.43 3.53
CA GLN A 573 -7.92 -0.05 3.37
C GLN A 573 -9.12 0.08 2.42
N SER A 574 -9.24 -0.79 1.41
CA SER A 574 -10.25 -0.72 0.35
C SER A 574 -11.62 -1.30 0.73
N ILE A 575 -12.18 -0.87 1.87
CA ILE A 575 -13.50 -1.32 2.38
C ILE A 575 -14.61 -1.19 1.32
N ALA A 576 -14.51 -0.20 0.43
CA ALA A 576 -15.44 0.02 -0.68
C ALA A 576 -15.56 -1.18 -1.63
N THR A 577 -14.54 -2.03 -1.74
CA THR A 577 -14.50 -3.19 -2.64
C THR A 577 -14.58 -4.53 -1.93
N TYR A 578 -14.62 -4.56 -0.59
CA TYR A 578 -14.77 -5.79 0.17
C TYR A 578 -16.02 -6.60 -0.20
N PRO A 579 -17.19 -5.99 -0.48
CA PRO A 579 -18.34 -6.76 -0.90
C PRO A 579 -18.09 -7.57 -2.19
N LEU A 580 -17.24 -7.10 -3.11
CA LEU A 580 -16.89 -7.87 -4.32
C LEU A 580 -16.11 -9.14 -3.93
N LEU A 581 -15.12 -9.01 -3.04
CA LEU A 581 -14.35 -10.16 -2.54
C LEU A 581 -15.27 -11.12 -1.77
N PHE A 582 -16.07 -10.63 -0.82
CA PHE A 582 -16.92 -11.51 -0.01
C PHE A 582 -18.08 -12.15 -0.79
N ASN A 583 -18.66 -11.46 -1.77
CA ASN A 583 -19.64 -12.07 -2.68
C ASN A 583 -19.01 -13.20 -3.49
N SER A 584 -17.73 -13.10 -3.87
CA SER A 584 -17.02 -14.17 -4.60
C SER A 584 -16.94 -15.48 -3.82
N LEU A 585 -16.88 -15.39 -2.48
CA LEU A 585 -16.81 -16.55 -1.57
C LEU A 585 -18.14 -17.31 -1.50
N GLN A 586 -19.25 -16.66 -1.87
CA GLN A 586 -20.60 -17.22 -1.79
C GLN A 586 -21.11 -17.72 -3.15
N LEU A 587 -20.28 -17.68 -4.19
CA LEU A 587 -20.63 -18.24 -5.49
C LEU A 587 -20.54 -19.77 -5.40
N THR A 588 -21.65 -20.42 -5.05
CA THR A 588 -21.79 -21.87 -5.15
C THR A 588 -22.24 -22.27 -6.56
N ALA A 589 -21.96 -23.51 -6.98
CA ALA A 589 -22.58 -24.08 -8.16
C ALA A 589 -24.11 -24.05 -8.01
N GLN A 590 -24.82 -23.67 -9.07
CA GLN A 590 -26.27 -23.83 -9.18
C GLN A 590 -26.62 -25.23 -9.62
#